data_AF-A0AAD5YJX0-F1
#
_entry.id   AF-A0AAD5YJX0-F1
#
_cell.length_a   1.000
_cell.length_b   1.000
_cell.length_c   1.000
_cell.angle_alpha   90.00
_cell.angle_beta   90.00
_cell.angle_gamma   90.00
#
_symmetry.space_group_name_H-M   'P 1'
#
loop_
_entity.id
_entity.type
_entity.pdbx_description
1 polymer ?
#
loop_
_entity_poly.entity_id
_entity_poly.type
_entity_poly.pdbx_seq_one_letter_code
_entity_poly.pdbx_strand_id
1 'polypeptide(L)'
;MGQSVLITSRRAKPESPTTPFKDFRIVQFDWHDDSTFMKPFSYISYHRTELGEDISPIDRVLLIVPISMNMLDHMRPFVESAMRQGVKRFVLVSATPARKGEPGLGKVHEYIENLGMEWCVLRPSWFMENFATNYRAVPFVSIDDVVPVACQALLAKKSLNREQIIVGPELLSYNQAASIFSRVLNRPITHRRETAMEHAKLYKMVGLGEVDADLLTRYDTSVARGSDEEVFADCRISGCGRNREKNMLIRKGVPSTPSLESFMS
;
A
#
# COMPACT_ATOMS: atom_id res chain seq x y z
N MET A 1 4.86 25.32 11.49
CA MET A 1 4.54 25.08 10.07
C MET A 1 3.43 24.05 10.04
N GLY A 2 2.24 24.44 9.58
CA GLY A 2 1.01 23.64 9.65
C GLY A 2 1.14 22.32 8.92
N GLN A 3 0.45 21.30 9.41
CA GLN A 3 0.48 19.97 8.83
C GLN A 3 -0.15 19.96 7.45
N SER A 4 0.65 19.55 6.47
CA SER A 4 0.27 19.40 5.07
C SER A 4 -0.44 18.07 4.76
N VAL A 5 -0.73 17.26 5.79
CA VAL A 5 -1.28 15.90 5.64
C VAL A 5 -2.48 15.74 6.55
N LEU A 6 -3.59 15.32 5.95
CA LEU A 6 -4.80 14.89 6.63
C LEU A 6 -4.91 13.38 6.52
N ILE A 7 -5.05 12.69 7.65
CA ILE A 7 -5.24 11.24 7.67
C ILE A 7 -6.73 10.95 7.82
N THR A 8 -7.22 9.93 7.14
CA THR A 8 -8.60 9.46 7.29
C THR A 8 -8.64 8.05 7.84
N SER A 9 -9.62 7.75 8.70
CA SER A 9 -9.74 6.44 9.34
C SER A 9 -11.17 6.14 9.76
N ARG A 10 -11.58 4.87 9.64
CA ARG A 10 -12.88 4.38 10.15
C ARG A 10 -13.04 4.60 11.65
N ARG A 11 -11.93 4.58 12.39
CA ARG A 11 -11.88 4.67 13.85
C ARG A 11 -11.35 6.03 14.33
N ALA A 12 -11.38 7.06 13.48
CA ALA A 12 -10.95 8.39 13.89
C ALA A 12 -11.71 8.81 15.16
N LYS A 13 -10.99 8.88 16.27
CA LYS A 13 -11.43 9.46 17.55
C LYS A 13 -10.45 10.60 17.83
N PRO A 14 -10.83 11.86 17.52
CA PRO A 14 -9.94 13.01 17.65
C PRO A 14 -9.33 13.16 19.06
N GLU A 15 -9.98 12.58 20.09
CA GLU A 15 -9.66 12.82 21.50
C GLU A 15 -9.21 11.57 22.28
N SER A 16 -9.02 10.41 21.64
CA SER A 16 -8.61 9.20 22.38
C SER A 16 -7.11 9.24 22.72
N PRO A 17 -6.69 9.10 23.99
CA PRO A 17 -5.28 9.11 24.38
C PRO A 17 -4.46 7.94 23.80
N THR A 18 -5.15 6.91 23.26
CA THR A 18 -4.59 5.72 22.60
C THR A 18 -4.52 5.84 21.07
N THR A 19 -4.95 6.95 20.48
CA THR A 19 -4.87 7.13 19.01
C THR A 19 -3.39 7.25 18.62
N PRO A 20 -2.83 6.31 17.84
CA PRO A 20 -1.53 6.52 17.20
C PRO A 20 -1.65 7.76 16.30
N PHE A 21 -0.56 8.51 16.10
CA PHE A 21 -0.53 9.74 15.28
C PHE A 21 -1.14 10.99 15.93
N LYS A 22 -0.90 11.22 17.23
CA LYS A 22 -1.35 12.44 17.96
C LYS A 22 -0.95 13.75 17.29
N ASP A 23 0.16 13.73 16.58
CA ASP A 23 0.57 14.91 15.83
C ASP A 23 -0.41 15.16 14.68
N PHE A 24 -0.86 14.15 13.95
CA PHE A 24 -1.63 14.33 12.71
C PHE A 24 -3.09 14.69 12.94
N ARG A 25 -3.64 15.48 12.01
CA ARG A 25 -5.09 15.68 11.88
C ARG A 25 -5.72 14.41 11.33
N ILE A 26 -6.69 13.84 12.06
CA ILE A 26 -7.38 12.60 11.69
C ILE A 26 -8.87 12.85 11.58
N VAL A 27 -9.46 12.53 10.43
CA VAL A 27 -10.90 12.67 10.16
C VAL A 27 -11.54 11.31 9.91
N GLN A 28 -12.78 11.15 10.36
CA GLN A 28 -13.51 9.91 10.13
C GLN A 28 -13.80 9.70 8.65
N PHE A 29 -13.56 8.48 8.18
CA PHE A 29 -13.86 8.06 6.81
C PHE A 29 -14.04 6.54 6.75
N ASP A 30 -15.09 6.08 6.08
CA ASP A 30 -15.34 4.67 5.83
C ASP A 30 -15.81 4.47 4.38
N TRP A 31 -15.11 3.60 3.64
CA TRP A 31 -15.48 3.22 2.27
C TRP A 31 -16.90 2.64 2.15
N HIS A 32 -17.49 2.17 3.25
CA HIS A 32 -18.83 1.60 3.29
C HIS A 32 -19.90 2.55 3.84
N ASP A 33 -19.56 3.80 4.13
CA ASP A 33 -20.48 4.83 4.63
C ASP A 33 -20.23 6.15 3.89
N ASP A 34 -21.04 6.39 2.85
CA ASP A 34 -20.93 7.55 1.96
C ASP A 34 -21.17 8.88 2.70
N SER A 35 -21.91 8.87 3.81
CA SER A 35 -22.09 10.04 4.69
C SER A 35 -20.76 10.55 5.26
N THR A 36 -19.71 9.73 5.23
CA THR A 36 -18.36 10.11 5.67
C THR A 36 -17.52 10.79 4.60
N PHE A 37 -17.87 10.67 3.31
CA PHE A 37 -16.99 11.08 2.20
C PHE A 37 -16.70 12.58 2.14
N MET A 38 -17.65 13.40 2.63
CA MET A 38 -17.48 14.84 2.69
C MET A 38 -16.75 15.34 3.94
N LYS A 39 -16.61 14.50 4.99
CA LYS A 39 -16.02 14.91 6.28
C LYS A 39 -14.61 15.50 6.13
N PRO A 40 -13.68 14.94 5.31
CA PRO A 40 -12.36 15.54 5.13
C PRO A 40 -12.40 16.95 4.54
N PHE A 41 -13.29 17.19 3.57
CA PHE A 41 -13.43 18.49 2.90
C PHE A 41 -14.12 19.51 3.82
N SER A 42 -15.19 19.10 4.51
CA SER A 42 -15.87 19.94 5.50
C SER A 42 -14.93 20.33 6.64
N TYR A 43 -14.07 19.42 7.08
CA TYR A 43 -13.05 19.70 8.10
C TYR A 43 -12.09 20.80 7.63
N ILE A 44 -11.51 20.68 6.44
CA ILE A 44 -10.60 21.70 5.89
C ILE A 44 -11.32 23.03 5.65
N SER A 45 -12.57 23.00 5.16
CA SER A 45 -13.38 24.21 4.99
C SER A 45 -13.60 24.92 6.33
N TYR A 46 -14.05 24.19 7.36
CA TYR A 46 -14.32 24.74 8.68
C TYR A 46 -13.07 25.36 9.33
N HIS A 47 -11.94 24.66 9.31
CA HIS A 47 -10.71 25.19 9.88
C HIS A 47 -10.21 26.43 9.13
N ARG A 48 -10.45 26.51 7.81
CA ARG A 48 -10.03 27.66 7.01
C ARG A 48 -10.96 28.87 7.16
N THR A 49 -12.29 28.67 7.18
CA THR A 49 -13.26 29.77 7.21
C THR A 49 -13.61 30.20 8.62
N GLU A 50 -13.88 29.26 9.52
CA GLU A 50 -14.38 29.55 10.86
C GLU A 50 -13.24 29.77 11.86
N LEU A 51 -12.17 28.98 11.76
CA LEU A 51 -11.01 29.09 12.66
C LEU A 51 -9.88 29.97 12.11
N GLY A 52 -9.97 30.39 10.85
CA GLY A 52 -8.96 31.25 10.21
C GLY A 52 -7.57 30.61 10.08
N GLU A 53 -7.49 29.28 10.10
CA GLU A 53 -6.20 28.58 9.99
C GLU A 53 -5.67 28.62 8.54
N ASP A 54 -4.36 28.83 8.41
CA ASP A 54 -3.65 28.77 7.12
C ASP A 54 -3.43 27.31 6.69
N ILE A 55 -4.48 26.71 6.11
CA ILE A 55 -4.45 25.34 5.58
C ILE A 55 -4.86 25.36 4.12
N SER A 56 -4.10 24.65 3.29
CA SER A 56 -4.41 24.49 1.88
C SER A 56 -5.60 23.54 1.66
N PRO A 57 -6.44 23.75 0.63
CA PRO A 57 -7.43 22.77 0.20
C PRO A 57 -6.79 21.42 -0.12
N ILE A 58 -7.57 20.35 -0.01
CA ILE A 58 -7.14 19.01 -0.42
C ILE A 58 -7.09 19.00 -1.96
N ASP A 59 -5.89 18.96 -2.54
CA ASP A 59 -5.68 18.89 -3.99
C ASP A 59 -5.21 17.51 -4.46
N ARG A 60 -4.79 16.63 -3.54
CA ARG A 60 -4.22 15.31 -3.85
C ARG A 60 -4.64 14.27 -2.81
N VAL A 61 -4.90 13.04 -3.27
CA VAL A 61 -5.36 11.94 -2.42
C VAL A 61 -4.55 10.68 -2.70
N LEU A 62 -4.01 10.07 -1.64
CA LEU A 62 -3.50 8.70 -1.67
C LEU A 62 -4.64 7.72 -1.32
N LEU A 63 -4.96 6.82 -2.22
CA LEU A 63 -6.04 5.85 -2.09
C LEU A 63 -5.49 4.52 -1.57
N ILE A 64 -5.91 4.18 -0.35
CA ILE A 64 -5.77 2.84 0.23
C ILE A 64 -7.12 2.15 0.14
N VAL A 65 -7.19 1.06 -0.60
CA VAL A 65 -8.45 0.43 -1.01
C VAL A 65 -9.10 -0.39 0.11
N PRO A 66 -10.43 -0.53 0.11
CA PRO A 66 -11.08 -1.56 0.91
C PRO A 66 -10.77 -2.95 0.31
N ILE A 67 -10.68 -3.97 1.16
CA ILE A 67 -10.63 -5.36 0.70
C ILE A 67 -12.05 -5.75 0.30
N SER A 68 -12.36 -5.64 -0.99
CA SER A 68 -13.65 -6.05 -1.56
C SER A 68 -13.52 -6.27 -3.06
N MET A 69 -14.22 -7.26 -3.61
CA MET A 69 -14.33 -7.47 -5.05
C MET A 69 -14.97 -6.28 -5.78
N ASN A 70 -15.91 -5.59 -5.11
CA ASN A 70 -16.62 -4.43 -5.65
C ASN A 70 -15.98 -3.11 -5.17
N MET A 71 -14.68 -3.12 -4.84
CA MET A 71 -13.96 -1.94 -4.34
C MET A 71 -14.18 -0.67 -5.19
N LEU A 72 -14.30 -0.80 -6.52
CA LEU A 72 -14.57 0.36 -7.38
C LEU A 72 -15.93 1.01 -7.05
N ASP A 73 -16.96 0.22 -6.74
CA ASP A 73 -18.29 0.76 -6.43
C ASP A 73 -18.30 1.50 -5.09
N HIS A 74 -17.49 1.03 -4.12
CA HIS A 74 -17.26 1.74 -2.86
C HIS A 74 -16.44 3.02 -3.02
N MET A 75 -15.47 3.03 -3.94
CA MET A 75 -14.53 4.14 -4.11
C MET A 75 -15.05 5.25 -5.03
N ARG A 76 -15.81 4.88 -6.07
CA ARG A 76 -16.27 5.82 -7.12
C ARG A 76 -17.01 7.04 -6.56
N PRO A 77 -17.98 6.92 -5.62
CA PRO A 77 -18.71 8.10 -5.15
C PRO A 77 -17.82 9.08 -4.38
N PHE A 78 -16.82 8.58 -3.65
CA PHE A 78 -15.82 9.43 -3.00
C PHE A 78 -14.93 10.13 -4.03
N VAL A 79 -14.39 9.40 -5.01
CA VAL A 79 -13.50 9.97 -6.05
C VAL A 79 -14.21 11.09 -6.81
N GLU A 80 -15.46 10.88 -7.23
CA GLU A 80 -16.27 11.90 -7.90
C GLU A 80 -16.52 13.11 -7.00
N SER A 81 -16.85 12.88 -5.73
CA SER A 81 -17.06 13.95 -4.75
C SER A 81 -15.77 14.76 -4.53
N ALA A 82 -14.64 14.08 -4.39
CA ALA A 82 -13.32 14.68 -4.24
C ALA A 82 -12.95 15.55 -5.45
N MET A 83 -13.24 15.08 -6.68
CA MET A 83 -13.05 15.89 -7.89
C MET A 83 -13.88 17.17 -7.86
N ARG A 84 -15.15 17.10 -7.45
CA ARG A 84 -16.01 18.29 -7.29
C ARG A 84 -15.49 19.27 -6.23
N GLN A 85 -14.75 18.78 -5.24
CA GLN A 85 -14.09 19.59 -4.21
C GLN A 85 -12.72 20.14 -4.64
N GLY A 86 -12.30 19.88 -5.88
CA GLY A 86 -11.07 20.44 -6.44
C GLY A 86 -9.83 19.56 -6.27
N VAL A 87 -9.98 18.27 -5.91
CA VAL A 87 -8.88 17.31 -5.99
C VAL A 87 -8.45 17.14 -7.45
N LYS A 88 -7.14 17.26 -7.67
CA LYS A 88 -6.51 17.23 -9.00
C LYS A 88 -5.73 15.94 -9.25
N ARG A 89 -5.30 15.26 -8.18
CA ARG A 89 -4.47 14.07 -8.27
C ARG A 89 -4.94 12.92 -7.39
N PHE A 90 -4.96 11.72 -7.97
CA PHE A 90 -5.13 10.47 -7.23
C PHE A 90 -3.91 9.57 -7.38
N VAL A 91 -3.40 9.07 -6.25
CA VAL A 91 -2.36 8.04 -6.22
C VAL A 91 -2.99 6.77 -5.65
N LEU A 92 -3.03 5.70 -6.43
CA LEU A 92 -3.59 4.41 -6.00
C LEU A 92 -2.46 3.49 -5.53
N VAL A 93 -2.60 2.91 -4.34
CA VAL A 93 -1.79 1.74 -3.95
C VAL A 93 -2.53 0.48 -4.38
N SER A 94 -1.98 -0.19 -5.39
CA SER A 94 -2.46 -1.45 -5.98
C SER A 94 -1.47 -2.58 -5.65
N ALA A 95 -1.38 -3.60 -6.49
CA ALA A 95 -0.46 -4.72 -6.36
C ALA A 95 -0.03 -5.24 -7.74
N THR A 96 1.12 -5.93 -7.82
CA THR A 96 1.60 -6.56 -9.07
C THR A 96 0.61 -7.55 -9.69
N PRO A 97 -0.17 -8.37 -8.96
CA PRO A 97 -1.10 -9.31 -9.59
C PRO A 97 -2.34 -8.62 -10.18
N ALA A 98 -2.63 -7.39 -9.78
CA ALA A 98 -3.79 -6.64 -10.25
C ALA A 98 -3.45 -5.85 -11.53
N ARG A 99 -3.57 -6.49 -12.69
CA ARG A 99 -3.35 -5.78 -13.97
C ARG A 99 -4.53 -4.87 -14.27
N LYS A 100 -4.29 -3.78 -15.01
CA LYS A 100 -5.33 -2.83 -15.41
C LYS A 100 -6.50 -3.55 -16.10
N GLY A 101 -7.72 -3.21 -15.71
CA GLY A 101 -8.96 -3.74 -16.27
C GLY A 101 -9.40 -5.09 -15.70
N GLU A 102 -8.53 -5.80 -14.97
CA GLU A 102 -8.89 -7.05 -14.29
C GLU A 102 -9.78 -6.79 -13.06
N PRO A 103 -10.55 -7.78 -12.58
CA PRO A 103 -11.40 -7.60 -11.41
C PRO A 103 -10.67 -7.11 -10.14
N GLY A 104 -11.42 -6.46 -9.25
CA GLY A 104 -10.87 -5.86 -8.03
C GLY A 104 -10.02 -4.63 -8.35
N LEU A 105 -8.75 -4.65 -7.92
CA LEU A 105 -7.82 -3.52 -8.03
C LEU A 105 -7.55 -3.09 -9.49
N GLY A 106 -7.64 -4.02 -10.44
CA GLY A 106 -7.46 -3.73 -11.86
C GLY A 106 -8.54 -2.79 -12.43
N LYS A 107 -9.79 -2.92 -11.95
CA LYS A 107 -10.89 -2.03 -12.31
C LYS A 107 -10.75 -0.65 -11.69
N VAL A 108 -10.24 -0.56 -10.47
CA VAL A 108 -9.90 0.74 -9.85
C VAL A 108 -8.77 1.41 -10.63
N HIS A 109 -7.74 0.66 -11.03
CA HIS A 109 -6.66 1.19 -11.88
C HIS A 109 -7.21 1.76 -13.19
N GLU A 110 -7.96 0.97 -13.96
CA GLU A 110 -8.58 1.40 -15.22
C GLU A 110 -9.45 2.66 -15.03
N TYR A 111 -10.23 2.70 -13.95
CA TYR A 111 -11.06 3.86 -13.63
C TYR A 111 -10.22 5.11 -13.36
N ILE A 112 -9.22 5.04 -12.47
CA ILE A 112 -8.38 6.18 -12.09
C ILE A 112 -7.61 6.75 -13.29
N GLU A 113 -7.06 5.90 -14.16
CA GLU A 113 -6.37 6.33 -15.39
C GLU A 113 -7.30 7.09 -16.34
N ASN A 114 -8.57 6.67 -16.43
CA ASN A 114 -9.55 7.23 -17.34
C ASN A 114 -10.28 8.49 -16.81
N LEU A 115 -9.97 8.96 -15.59
CA LEU A 115 -10.59 10.15 -15.01
C LEU A 115 -10.25 11.47 -15.73
N GLY A 116 -9.21 11.48 -16.57
CA GLY A 116 -8.66 12.70 -17.16
C GLY A 116 -7.98 13.62 -16.12
N MET A 117 -7.60 13.06 -14.97
CA MET A 117 -6.94 13.76 -13.86
C MET A 117 -5.46 13.38 -13.78
N GLU A 118 -4.69 14.08 -12.95
CA GLU A 118 -3.36 13.61 -12.62
C GLU A 118 -3.46 12.28 -11.84
N TRP A 119 -2.67 11.28 -12.24
CA TRP A 119 -2.74 9.99 -11.59
C TRP A 119 -1.40 9.28 -11.47
N CYS A 120 -1.30 8.38 -10.50
CA CYS A 120 -0.25 7.38 -10.46
C CYS A 120 -0.77 6.11 -9.80
N VAL A 121 -0.52 4.95 -10.39
CA VAL A 121 -0.85 3.66 -9.77
C VAL A 121 0.42 2.96 -9.34
N LEU A 122 0.61 2.77 -8.05
CA LEU A 122 1.73 2.05 -7.48
C LEU A 122 1.37 0.58 -7.40
N ARG A 123 2.19 -0.28 -8.00
CA ARG A 123 2.01 -1.74 -8.00
C ARG A 123 3.22 -2.37 -7.30
N PRO A 124 3.28 -2.30 -5.96
CA PRO A 124 4.25 -3.06 -5.20
C PRO A 124 4.07 -4.56 -5.43
N SER A 125 5.19 -5.28 -5.47
CA SER A 125 5.22 -6.74 -5.40
C SER A 125 4.84 -7.22 -4.00
N TRP A 126 4.91 -8.52 -3.77
CA TRP A 126 4.50 -9.12 -2.49
C TRP A 126 5.22 -8.50 -1.28
N PHE A 127 4.44 -7.99 -0.34
CA PHE A 127 4.97 -7.44 0.91
C PHE A 127 5.65 -8.53 1.75
N MET A 128 6.77 -8.18 2.38
CA MET A 128 7.49 -9.08 3.32
C MET A 128 6.60 -9.56 4.47
N GLU A 129 5.53 -8.83 4.78
CA GLU A 129 4.57 -9.10 5.84
C GLU A 129 3.54 -10.18 5.45
N ASN A 130 3.40 -10.50 4.15
CA ASN A 130 2.41 -11.44 3.63
C ASN A 130 3.02 -12.84 3.44
N PHE A 131 3.28 -13.57 4.52
CA PHE A 131 3.68 -14.98 4.43
C PHE A 131 2.46 -15.88 4.17
N ALA A 132 2.34 -16.43 2.97
CA ALA A 132 1.35 -17.49 2.68
C ALA A 132 1.84 -18.44 1.57
N THR A 133 1.12 -19.55 1.36
CA THR A 133 1.10 -20.56 0.25
C THR A 133 2.36 -20.90 -0.60
N ASN A 134 2.20 -21.94 -1.43
CA ASN A 134 3.18 -22.48 -2.38
C ASN A 134 3.62 -21.49 -3.48
N TYR A 135 4.34 -20.44 -3.13
CA TYR A 135 4.93 -19.57 -4.13
C TYR A 135 6.22 -20.14 -4.69
N ARG A 136 6.47 -19.83 -5.96
CA ARG A 136 7.82 -19.84 -6.52
C ARG A 136 8.62 -18.68 -5.91
N ALA A 137 9.71 -18.20 -6.53
CA ALA A 137 10.47 -17.10 -5.94
C ALA A 137 9.70 -15.78 -6.07
N VAL A 138 9.73 -14.94 -5.03
CA VAL A 138 8.98 -13.68 -4.96
C VAL A 138 9.94 -12.53 -4.64
N PRO A 139 9.80 -11.36 -5.29
CA PRO A 139 10.62 -10.20 -5.00
C PRO A 139 10.02 -9.44 -3.82
N PHE A 140 10.24 -9.93 -2.61
CA PHE A 140 9.60 -9.36 -1.42
C PHE A 140 9.96 -7.88 -1.25
N VAL A 141 8.95 -7.01 -1.18
CA VAL A 141 9.13 -5.56 -1.02
C VAL A 141 8.81 -5.14 0.42
N SER A 142 9.63 -4.24 0.97
CA SER A 142 9.34 -3.62 2.26
C SER A 142 8.41 -2.41 2.09
N ILE A 143 7.55 -2.16 3.07
CA ILE A 143 6.79 -0.90 3.12
C ILE A 143 7.71 0.34 3.10
N ASP A 144 8.92 0.24 3.67
CA ASP A 144 9.92 1.32 3.67
C ASP A 144 10.46 1.66 2.27
N ASP A 145 10.33 0.73 1.31
CA ASP A 145 10.67 0.97 -0.10
C ASP A 145 9.49 1.58 -0.86
N VAL A 146 8.26 1.23 -0.49
CA VAL A 146 7.03 1.72 -1.13
C VAL A 146 6.70 3.16 -0.70
N VAL A 147 6.85 3.48 0.59
CA VAL A 147 6.50 4.80 1.16
C VAL A 147 7.19 5.96 0.43
N PRO A 148 8.52 5.94 0.17
CA PRO A 148 9.18 7.01 -0.57
C PRO A 148 8.61 7.21 -1.98
N VAL A 149 8.24 6.13 -2.67
CA VAL A 149 7.63 6.18 -4.01
C VAL A 149 6.23 6.78 -3.92
N ALA A 150 5.44 6.40 -2.90
CA ALA A 150 4.13 6.99 -2.64
C ALA A 150 4.21 8.48 -2.32
N CYS A 151 5.15 8.89 -1.46
CA CYS A 151 5.41 10.30 -1.18
C CYS A 151 5.81 11.06 -2.44
N GLN A 152 6.68 10.49 -3.28
CA GLN A 152 7.08 11.12 -4.54
C GLN A 152 5.88 11.28 -5.49
N ALA A 153 5.10 10.21 -5.71
CA ALA A 153 3.92 10.26 -6.57
C ALA A 153 2.89 11.29 -6.09
N LEU A 154 2.69 11.38 -4.76
CA LEU A 154 1.75 12.31 -4.16
C LEU A 154 2.26 13.76 -4.20
N LEU A 155 3.53 14.00 -3.87
CA LEU A 155 4.06 15.35 -3.61
C LEU A 155 4.76 15.99 -4.82
N ALA A 156 5.15 15.24 -5.84
CA ALA A 156 5.85 15.78 -7.02
C ALA A 156 5.07 16.94 -7.67
N LYS A 157 5.79 17.95 -8.16
CA LYS A 157 5.19 19.13 -8.82
C LYS A 157 4.34 18.76 -10.04
N LYS A 158 4.75 17.73 -10.78
CA LYS A 158 4.00 17.15 -11.90
C LYS A 158 3.77 15.66 -11.62
N SER A 159 2.58 15.18 -11.93
CA SER A 159 2.30 13.75 -11.88
C SER A 159 3.06 12.99 -12.96
N LEU A 160 3.36 11.72 -12.69
CA LEU A 160 3.96 10.83 -13.66
C LEU A 160 2.94 10.30 -14.67
N ASN A 161 1.64 10.31 -14.34
CA ASN A 161 0.53 9.82 -15.19
C ASN A 161 0.82 8.44 -15.79
N ARG A 162 1.28 7.54 -14.93
CA ARG A 162 1.66 6.17 -15.26
C ARG A 162 1.51 5.26 -14.05
N GLU A 163 1.50 3.97 -14.32
CA GLU A 163 1.81 2.99 -13.30
C GLU A 163 3.31 2.96 -12.95
N GLN A 164 3.60 2.60 -11.70
CA GLN A 164 4.94 2.34 -11.21
C GLN A 164 4.95 0.99 -10.50
N ILE A 165 5.71 0.06 -11.06
CA ILE A 165 5.96 -1.24 -10.44
C ILE A 165 7.11 -1.07 -9.44
N ILE A 166 6.93 -1.59 -8.22
CA ILE A 166 7.91 -1.49 -7.14
C ILE A 166 8.22 -2.92 -6.70
N VAL A 167 9.45 -3.38 -6.94
CA VAL A 167 9.86 -4.74 -6.61
C VAL A 167 10.94 -4.76 -5.54
N GLY A 168 10.95 -5.81 -4.72
CA GLY A 168 12.06 -6.14 -3.84
C GLY A 168 13.38 -6.35 -4.59
N PRO A 169 14.54 -6.29 -3.90
CA PRO A 169 15.85 -6.37 -4.53
C PRO A 169 16.21 -7.78 -5.05
N GLU A 170 15.60 -8.82 -4.48
CA GLU A 170 15.96 -10.22 -4.74
C GLU A 170 14.72 -11.10 -4.89
N LEU A 171 14.77 -12.06 -5.81
CA LEU A 171 13.78 -13.14 -5.90
C LEU A 171 14.12 -14.22 -4.88
N LEU A 172 13.28 -14.38 -3.86
CA LEU A 172 13.45 -15.39 -2.82
C LEU A 172 12.28 -16.37 -2.82
N SER A 173 12.59 -17.66 -2.84
CA SER A 173 11.61 -18.68 -2.45
C SER A 173 11.34 -18.63 -0.95
N TYR A 174 10.20 -19.16 -0.53
CA TYR A 174 9.85 -19.23 0.89
C TYR A 174 10.83 -20.09 1.72
N ASN A 175 11.44 -21.10 1.11
CA ASN A 175 12.48 -21.89 1.78
C ASN A 175 13.76 -21.07 2.00
N GLN A 176 14.11 -20.19 1.05
CA GLN A 176 15.25 -19.27 1.22
C GLN A 176 14.93 -18.21 2.27
N ALA A 177 13.72 -17.63 2.26
CA ALA A 177 13.28 -16.71 3.29
C ALA A 177 13.31 -17.35 4.70
N ALA A 178 12.78 -18.56 4.84
CA ALA A 178 12.82 -19.33 6.09
C ALA A 178 14.26 -19.64 6.54
N SER A 179 15.18 -19.90 5.60
CA SER A 179 16.61 -20.09 5.90
C SER A 179 17.27 -18.80 6.40
N ILE A 180 16.95 -17.65 5.78
CA ILE A 180 17.43 -16.34 6.22
C ILE A 180 16.92 -16.04 7.64
N PHE A 181 15.64 -16.26 7.88
CA PHE A 181 15.05 -16.09 9.21
C PHE A 181 15.66 -17.02 10.25
N SER A 182 15.88 -18.29 9.90
CA SER A 182 16.50 -19.25 10.80
C SER A 182 17.88 -18.79 11.27
N ARG A 183 18.67 -18.27 10.34
CA ARG A 183 20.00 -17.73 10.61
C ARG A 183 19.95 -16.46 11.46
N VAL A 184 19.08 -15.50 11.14
CA VAL A 184 19.00 -14.21 11.84
C VAL A 184 18.43 -14.37 13.24
N LEU A 185 17.39 -15.21 13.40
CA LEU A 185 16.69 -15.42 14.67
C LEU A 185 17.29 -16.54 15.51
N ASN A 186 18.35 -17.20 15.02
CA ASN A 186 19.03 -18.33 15.66
C ASN A 186 18.06 -19.43 16.16
N ARG A 187 17.05 -19.76 15.36
CA ARG A 187 16.10 -20.86 15.65
C ARG A 187 15.62 -21.52 14.36
N PRO A 188 15.34 -22.83 14.33
CA PRO A 188 14.82 -23.49 13.14
C PRO A 188 13.46 -22.91 12.75
N ILE A 189 13.37 -22.38 11.53
CA ILE A 189 12.12 -21.92 10.91
C ILE A 189 11.98 -22.67 9.59
N THR A 190 10.86 -23.37 9.44
CA THR A 190 10.52 -24.08 8.21
C THR A 190 9.28 -23.45 7.59
N HIS A 191 9.28 -23.38 6.27
CA HIS A 191 8.08 -22.98 5.54
C HIS A 191 7.17 -24.19 5.37
N ARG A 192 5.94 -24.11 5.90
CA ARG A 192 4.88 -25.07 5.61
C ARG A 192 4.15 -24.63 4.35
N ARG A 193 4.21 -25.49 3.34
CA ARG A 193 3.46 -25.31 2.10
C ARG A 193 1.97 -25.47 2.35
N GLU A 194 1.21 -24.47 1.94
CA GLU A 194 -0.26 -24.49 1.95
C GLU A 194 -0.80 -24.39 0.52
N THR A 195 -1.91 -25.06 0.27
CA THR A 195 -2.64 -25.00 -1.01
C THR A 195 -3.50 -23.74 -1.09
N ALA A 196 -3.82 -23.29 -2.30
CA ALA A 196 -4.73 -22.16 -2.52
C ALA A 196 -6.10 -22.39 -1.85
N MET A 197 -6.60 -23.64 -1.82
CA MET A 197 -7.86 -23.98 -1.15
C MET A 197 -7.78 -23.87 0.38
N GLU A 198 -6.66 -24.25 0.98
CA GLU A 198 -6.44 -24.08 2.42
C GLU A 198 -6.37 -22.59 2.78
N HIS A 199 -5.70 -21.78 1.96
CA HIS A 199 -5.61 -20.35 2.19
C HIS A 199 -6.94 -19.62 1.99
N ALA A 200 -7.73 -20.00 0.98
CA ALA A 200 -9.09 -19.51 0.79
C ALA A 200 -9.97 -19.77 2.02
N LYS A 201 -9.83 -20.93 2.67
CA LYS A 201 -10.54 -21.25 3.92
C LYS A 201 -10.09 -20.34 5.06
N LEU A 202 -8.79 -20.04 5.16
CA LEU A 202 -8.27 -19.11 6.17
C LEU A 202 -8.87 -17.70 5.98
N TYR A 203 -8.95 -17.18 4.75
CA TYR A 203 -9.62 -15.91 4.48
C TYR A 203 -11.08 -15.91 4.96
N LYS A 204 -11.82 -16.98 4.67
CA LYS A 204 -13.22 -17.13 5.13
C LYS A 204 -13.31 -17.21 6.67
N MET A 205 -12.40 -17.93 7.32
CA MET A 205 -12.37 -18.07 8.79
C MET A 205 -12.11 -16.73 9.50
N VAL A 206 -11.30 -15.84 8.89
CA VAL A 206 -11.05 -14.49 9.45
C VAL A 206 -12.12 -13.47 9.07
N GLY A 207 -13.23 -13.92 8.46
CA GLY A 207 -14.43 -13.11 8.24
C GLY A 207 -14.54 -12.48 6.87
N LEU A 208 -13.71 -12.86 5.88
CA LEU A 208 -13.91 -12.41 4.49
C LEU A 208 -15.09 -13.16 3.87
N GLY A 209 -15.93 -12.42 3.13
CA GLY A 209 -16.97 -13.00 2.30
C GLY A 209 -16.38 -13.90 1.21
N GLU A 210 -17.19 -14.81 0.68
CA GLU A 210 -16.73 -15.80 -0.30
C GLU A 210 -16.09 -15.16 -1.55
N VAL A 211 -16.73 -14.11 -2.08
CA VAL A 211 -16.24 -13.41 -3.28
C VAL A 211 -14.89 -12.72 -3.03
N ASP A 212 -14.68 -12.15 -1.85
CA ASP A 212 -13.45 -11.45 -1.51
C ASP A 212 -12.31 -12.45 -1.24
N ALA A 213 -12.61 -13.56 -0.56
CA ALA A 213 -11.68 -14.66 -0.36
C ALA A 213 -11.21 -15.25 -1.72
N ASP A 214 -12.14 -15.43 -2.66
CA ASP A 214 -11.82 -15.92 -4.00
C ASP A 214 -10.96 -14.92 -4.79
N LEU A 215 -11.20 -13.61 -4.66
CA LEU A 215 -10.36 -12.58 -5.27
C LEU A 215 -8.92 -12.66 -4.75
N LEU A 216 -8.71 -12.70 -3.43
CA LEU A 216 -7.36 -12.79 -2.86
C LEU A 216 -6.68 -14.11 -3.24
N THR A 217 -7.42 -15.21 -3.25
CA THR A 217 -6.91 -16.51 -3.68
C THR A 217 -6.47 -16.50 -5.14
N ARG A 218 -7.11 -15.71 -6.01
CA ARG A 218 -6.66 -15.53 -7.41
C ARG A 218 -5.33 -14.78 -7.48
N TYR A 219 -5.13 -13.73 -6.68
CA TYR A 219 -3.84 -13.04 -6.61
C TYR A 219 -2.75 -13.99 -6.11
N ASP A 220 -3.01 -14.74 -5.03
CA ASP A 220 -2.09 -15.76 -4.51
C ASP A 220 -1.75 -16.80 -5.60
N THR A 221 -2.77 -17.32 -6.31
CA THR A 221 -2.55 -18.32 -7.36
C THR A 221 -1.73 -17.77 -8.53
N SER A 222 -1.92 -16.48 -8.88
CA SER A 222 -1.16 -15.82 -9.94
C SER A 222 0.33 -15.72 -9.58
N VAL A 223 0.64 -15.25 -8.38
CA VAL A 223 2.01 -15.16 -7.87
C VAL A 223 2.63 -16.55 -7.74
N ALA A 224 1.84 -17.54 -7.30
CA ALA A 224 2.30 -18.93 -7.19
C ALA A 224 2.67 -19.54 -8.55
N ARG A 225 2.05 -19.07 -9.64
CA ARG A 225 2.38 -19.49 -11.01
C ARG A 225 3.57 -18.75 -11.61
N GLY A 226 4.11 -17.74 -10.91
CA GLY A 226 5.32 -17.02 -11.31
C GLY A 226 5.09 -15.62 -11.87
N SER A 227 3.90 -15.03 -11.71
CA SER A 227 3.62 -13.68 -12.22
C SER A 227 4.61 -12.63 -11.72
N ASP A 228 5.06 -12.76 -10.47
CA ASP A 228 6.03 -11.82 -9.87
C ASP A 228 7.47 -12.09 -10.30
N GLU A 229 7.81 -13.34 -10.70
CA GLU A 229 9.11 -13.63 -11.34
C GLU A 229 9.20 -12.95 -12.70
N GLU A 230 8.14 -13.00 -13.50
CA GLU A 230 8.02 -12.31 -14.79
C GLU A 230 8.15 -10.80 -14.60
N VAL A 231 7.38 -10.23 -13.68
CA VAL A 231 7.44 -8.80 -13.36
C VAL A 231 8.85 -8.40 -12.91
N PHE A 232 9.51 -9.20 -12.08
CA PHE A 232 10.88 -8.91 -11.65
C PHE A 232 11.88 -8.93 -12.81
N ALA A 233 11.78 -9.91 -13.71
CA ALA A 233 12.62 -10.00 -14.90
C ALA A 233 12.45 -8.75 -15.78
N ASP A 234 11.21 -8.34 -16.03
CA ASP A 234 10.88 -7.13 -16.79
C ASP A 234 11.40 -5.86 -16.12
N CYS A 235 11.30 -5.75 -14.79
CA CYS A 235 11.84 -4.62 -14.03
C CYS A 235 13.36 -4.52 -14.15
N ARG A 236 14.08 -5.65 -14.19
CA ARG A 236 15.53 -5.65 -14.39
C ARG A 236 15.91 -5.13 -15.77
N ILE A 237 15.15 -5.48 -16.80
CA ILE A 237 15.38 -5.01 -18.17
C ILE A 237 15.04 -3.51 -18.30
N SER A 238 13.83 -3.13 -17.87
CA SER A 238 13.28 -1.77 -18.00
C SER A 238 13.84 -0.74 -17.01
N GLY A 239 14.43 -1.20 -15.90
CA GLY A 239 14.95 -0.34 -14.83
C GLY A 239 13.91 0.15 -13.83
N CYS A 240 12.72 -0.44 -13.82
CA CYS A 240 11.71 -0.16 -12.80
C CYS A 240 12.27 -0.42 -11.39
N GLY A 241 12.04 0.50 -10.45
CA GLY A 241 12.56 0.41 -9.07
C GLY A 241 14.03 0.83 -8.87
N ARG A 242 14.79 1.18 -9.92
CA ARG A 242 16.14 1.73 -9.74
C ARG A 242 16.08 3.20 -9.31
N ASN A 243 15.86 3.46 -8.02
CA ASN A 243 16.44 4.63 -7.39
C ASN A 243 17.97 4.44 -7.41
N ARG A 244 18.63 4.88 -8.50
CA ARG A 244 20.10 4.83 -8.65
C ARG A 244 20.82 5.46 -7.45
N GLU A 245 20.16 6.32 -6.68
CA GLU A 245 20.70 6.97 -5.49
C GLU A 245 20.52 6.18 -4.18
N LYS A 246 19.54 5.26 -4.05
CA LYS A 246 19.32 4.50 -2.79
C LYS A 246 20.07 3.18 -2.69
N ASN A 247 20.46 2.56 -3.80
CA ASN A 247 21.36 1.40 -3.77
C ASN A 247 22.76 1.72 -3.22
N MET A 248 23.07 3.00 -2.99
CA MET A 248 24.30 3.44 -2.31
C MET A 248 24.14 3.51 -0.78
N LEU A 249 22.91 3.64 -0.26
CA LEU A 249 22.62 3.71 1.18
C LEU A 249 22.43 2.33 1.81
N ILE A 250 21.89 1.35 1.10
CA ILE A 250 21.78 -0.04 1.59
C ILE A 250 23.15 -0.75 1.62
N ARG A 251 24.15 -0.25 0.87
CA ARG A 251 25.54 -0.75 0.89
C ARG A 251 26.40 -0.20 2.04
N LYS A 252 25.94 0.82 2.78
CA LYS A 252 26.62 1.27 3.99
C LYS A 252 25.93 0.62 5.18
N GLY A 253 26.66 -0.31 5.80
CA GLY A 253 26.17 -1.21 6.84
C GLY A 253 25.30 -0.53 7.88
N VAL A 254 24.30 -1.30 8.33
CA VAL A 254 23.71 -1.15 9.65
C VAL A 254 24.85 -0.86 10.64
N PRO A 255 24.88 0.29 11.32
CA PRO A 255 25.77 0.47 12.45
C PRO A 255 25.37 -0.60 13.46
N SER A 256 26.31 -1.47 13.80
CA SER A 256 26.16 -2.43 14.89
C SER A 256 25.59 -1.70 16.11
N THR A 257 24.39 -2.09 16.54
CA THR A 257 23.88 -1.74 17.86
C THR A 257 24.92 -2.19 18.89
N PRO A 258 25.29 -1.34 19.87
CA PRO A 258 26.23 -1.74 20.91
C PRO A 258 25.62 -2.91 21.69
N SER A 259 26.45 -3.91 21.99
CA SER A 259 26.07 -5.07 22.78
C SER A 259 25.53 -4.62 24.15
N LEU A 260 24.57 -5.39 24.65
CA LEU A 260 23.91 -5.25 25.97
C LEU A 260 24.86 -5.36 27.18
N GLU A 261 26.17 -5.52 26.97
CA GLU A 261 27.18 -5.51 28.03
C GLU A 261 27.60 -4.10 28.45
N SER A 262 27.26 -3.06 27.70
CA SER A 262 27.62 -1.66 28.00
C SER A 262 26.70 -0.95 29.02
N PHE A 263 25.72 -1.66 29.59
CA PHE A 263 24.79 -1.11 30.60
C PHE A 263 24.96 -1.70 32.02
N MET A 264 26.02 -2.47 32.28
CA MET A 264 26.33 -2.99 33.63
C MET A 264 27.80 -2.79 34.05
N SER A 265 28.30 -1.56 33.97
CA SER A 265 29.46 -1.11 34.76
C SER A 265 29.24 0.30 35.30
#